data_AF-A0A971FY26-F1
#
_entry.id   AF-A0A971FY26-F1
#
_cell.length_a   1.000
_cell.length_b   1.000
_cell.length_c   1.000
_cell.angle_alpha   90.00
_cell.angle_beta   90.00
_cell.angle_gamma   90.00
#
_symmetry.space_group_name_H-M   'P 1'
#
loop_
_entity.id
_entity.type
_entity.pdbx_description
1 polymer ?
#
loop_
_entity_poly.entity_id
_entity_poly.type
_entity_poly.pdbx_seq_one_letter_code
_entity_poly.pdbx_strand_id
1 'polypeptide(L)'
;MTFHDDLPTAGESTGQTPRATPRRSRDPLAGPEGEAMVRRAADMIASARPMPLSSSVMINRDEVLEVLTEAIDRLPDELRQARWLLKEREDFLKRVQAEGDEILDAASAKAEAMVQRTEVVKAAEQRARRIVEAAEDEARRLRMECEDFCDQRLAQFEIVLNRTLRMVHAGRDKLSGTPMTAPGDEPEVTGDVPTVRPDSVPAGGFGRPAVGAGDAGGEAPGDAPSPSAAGPADDHADEAETAFFDQDEV
;
A
#
# COMPACT_ATOMS: atom_id res chain seq x y z
N MET A 1 47.94 -14.60 -45.54
CA MET A 1 47.75 -15.82 -44.74
C MET A 1 46.24 -16.00 -44.62
N THR A 2 45.71 -16.79 -45.52
CA THR A 2 44.29 -17.12 -45.72
C THR A 2 43.83 -17.97 -44.54
N PHE A 3 42.83 -17.50 -43.78
CA PHE A 3 42.17 -18.31 -42.78
C PHE A 3 41.13 -19.18 -43.48
N HIS A 4 41.36 -20.49 -43.44
CA HIS A 4 40.41 -21.51 -43.86
C HIS A 4 39.21 -21.47 -42.91
N ASP A 5 38.04 -21.23 -43.48
CA ASP A 5 36.75 -21.30 -42.82
C ASP A 5 36.34 -22.79 -42.78
N ASP A 6 36.61 -23.45 -41.65
CA ASP A 6 36.17 -24.82 -41.36
C ASP A 6 34.87 -24.77 -40.54
N LEU A 7 33.73 -24.77 -41.23
CA LEU A 7 32.43 -25.09 -40.64
C LEU A 7 32.17 -26.60 -40.78
N PRO A 8 31.96 -27.36 -39.69
CA PRO A 8 31.58 -28.76 -39.79
C PRO A 8 30.14 -28.90 -40.32
N THR A 9 30.03 -29.67 -41.40
CA THR A 9 28.79 -30.21 -41.96
C THR A 9 28.14 -31.20 -40.99
N ALA A 10 26.92 -30.91 -40.55
CA ALA A 10 26.09 -31.87 -39.83
C ALA A 10 24.62 -31.74 -40.25
N GLY A 11 24.17 -32.73 -41.01
CA GLY A 11 22.82 -33.30 -40.97
C GLY A 11 21.66 -32.40 -41.39
N GLU A 12 21.25 -32.51 -42.65
CA GLU A 12 19.89 -32.22 -43.09
C GLU A 12 18.90 -33.13 -42.34
N SER A 13 18.40 -32.66 -41.20
CA SER A 13 17.18 -33.21 -40.60
C SER A 13 16.00 -32.66 -41.40
N THR A 14 15.55 -33.45 -42.37
CA THR A 14 14.24 -33.28 -42.99
C THR A 14 13.17 -33.58 -41.93
N GLY A 15 12.90 -32.58 -41.09
CA GLY A 15 11.70 -32.51 -40.27
C GLY A 15 10.50 -32.37 -41.19
N GLN A 16 10.02 -33.50 -41.72
CA GLN A 16 8.71 -33.63 -42.33
C GLN A 16 7.68 -33.31 -41.25
N THR A 17 7.30 -32.04 -41.12
CA THR A 17 6.14 -31.65 -40.30
C THR A 17 4.95 -32.47 -40.84
N PRO A 18 4.30 -33.32 -40.03
CA PRO A 18 3.11 -34.00 -40.49
C PRO A 18 2.09 -32.91 -40.83
N ARG A 19 1.72 -32.85 -42.12
CA ARG A 19 0.67 -31.98 -42.62
C ARG A 19 -0.58 -32.29 -41.84
N ALA A 20 -0.86 -31.48 -40.81
CA ALA A 20 -2.05 -31.60 -40.00
C ALA A 20 -3.24 -31.54 -40.97
N THR A 21 -3.94 -32.66 -41.11
CA THR A 21 -5.24 -32.69 -41.76
C THR A 21 -6.08 -31.66 -41.00
N PRO A 22 -6.76 -30.72 -41.66
CA PRO A 22 -7.74 -29.92 -40.96
C PRO A 22 -8.79 -30.90 -40.44
N ARG A 23 -8.75 -31.18 -39.14
CA ARG A 23 -9.90 -31.74 -38.44
C ARG A 23 -11.01 -30.76 -38.79
N ARG A 24 -11.98 -31.17 -39.60
CA ARG A 24 -13.18 -30.36 -39.83
C ARG A 24 -13.68 -30.05 -38.44
N SER A 25 -13.49 -28.81 -38.00
CA SER A 25 -14.16 -28.30 -36.83
C SER A 25 -15.62 -28.62 -37.10
N ARG A 26 -16.20 -29.49 -36.27
CA ARG A 26 -17.65 -29.58 -36.16
C ARG A 26 -18.10 -28.12 -36.08
N ASP A 27 -18.82 -27.66 -37.09
CA ASP A 27 -19.12 -26.25 -37.23
C ASP A 27 -19.82 -25.85 -35.92
N PRO A 28 -19.23 -24.96 -35.10
CA PRO A 28 -19.83 -24.59 -33.82
C PRO A 28 -21.20 -23.92 -33.99
N LEU A 29 -21.55 -23.58 -35.24
CA LEU A 29 -22.81 -22.99 -35.69
C LEU A 29 -23.69 -23.95 -36.49
N ALA A 30 -23.34 -25.24 -36.61
CA ALA A 30 -24.29 -26.22 -37.11
C ALA A 30 -25.52 -26.17 -36.19
N GLY A 31 -26.66 -25.74 -36.75
CA GLY A 31 -27.91 -25.65 -36.02
C GLY A 31 -28.29 -26.99 -35.38
N PRO A 32 -29.14 -26.97 -34.34
CA PRO A 32 -29.50 -28.18 -33.60
C PRO A 32 -29.91 -29.32 -34.54
N GLU A 33 -29.33 -30.51 -34.36
CA GLU A 33 -29.58 -31.68 -35.22
C GLU A 33 -31.07 -32.02 -35.21
N GLY A 34 -31.73 -31.81 -34.07
CA GLY A 34 -33.18 -31.96 -33.93
C GLY A 34 -33.99 -30.99 -34.79
N GLU A 35 -33.56 -29.74 -34.96
CA GLU A 35 -34.23 -28.80 -35.87
C GLU A 35 -34.12 -29.26 -37.33
N ALA A 36 -32.95 -29.75 -37.73
CA ALA A 36 -32.73 -30.28 -39.08
C ALA A 36 -33.61 -31.50 -39.39
N MET A 37 -33.82 -32.39 -38.41
CA MET A 37 -34.70 -33.56 -38.54
C MET A 37 -36.17 -33.13 -38.67
N VAL A 38 -36.64 -32.18 -37.85
CA VAL A 38 -38.00 -31.63 -37.95
C VAL A 38 -38.22 -30.94 -39.30
N ARG A 39 -37.25 -30.16 -39.79
CA ARG A 39 -37.32 -29.54 -41.12
C ARG A 39 -37.38 -30.59 -42.23
N ARG A 40 -36.56 -31.65 -42.15
CA ARG A 40 -36.62 -32.76 -43.10
C ARG A 40 -37.99 -33.43 -43.11
N ALA A 41 -38.58 -33.68 -41.94
CA ALA A 41 -39.94 -34.24 -41.85
C ALA A 41 -40.98 -33.32 -42.50
N ALA A 42 -40.89 -32.00 -42.26
CA ALA A 42 -41.76 -31.02 -42.89
C ALA A 42 -41.60 -31.00 -44.42
N ASP A 43 -40.37 -31.07 -44.93
CA ASP A 43 -40.08 -31.09 -46.37
C ASP A 43 -40.60 -32.37 -47.06
N MET A 44 -40.51 -33.53 -46.40
CA MET A 44 -41.09 -34.79 -46.89
C MET A 44 -42.62 -34.70 -47.01
N ILE A 45 -43.29 -34.06 -46.05
CA ILE A 45 -44.73 -33.85 -46.08
C ILE A 45 -45.10 -32.83 -47.18
N ALA A 46 -44.32 -31.74 -47.31
CA ALA A 46 -44.58 -30.68 -48.28
C ALA A 46 -44.38 -31.12 -49.74
N SER A 47 -43.47 -32.06 -50.00
CA SER A 47 -43.15 -32.57 -51.35
C SER A 47 -43.94 -33.81 -51.78
N ALA A 48 -44.84 -34.31 -50.93
CA ALA A 48 -45.55 -35.54 -51.16
C ALA A 48 -46.67 -35.42 -52.23
N ARG A 49 -47.00 -36.55 -52.88
CA ARG A 49 -47.89 -36.56 -54.05
C ARG A 49 -49.37 -36.37 -53.64
N PRO A 50 -50.10 -35.38 -54.19
CA PRO A 50 -51.52 -35.20 -53.90
C PRO A 50 -52.37 -36.28 -54.57
N MET A 51 -53.47 -36.69 -53.91
CA MET A 51 -54.47 -37.60 -54.48
C MET A 51 -55.46 -36.83 -55.36
N PRO A 52 -55.86 -37.35 -56.54
CA PRO A 52 -56.87 -36.70 -57.38
C PRO A 52 -58.23 -36.66 -56.68
N LEU A 53 -58.94 -35.53 -56.80
CA LEU A 53 -60.27 -35.28 -56.22
C LEU A 53 -60.33 -35.33 -54.67
N SER A 54 -59.19 -35.26 -53.98
CA SER A 54 -59.10 -35.23 -52.52
C SER A 54 -58.08 -34.19 -52.03
N SER A 55 -58.25 -33.72 -50.80
CA SER A 55 -57.25 -32.89 -50.10
C SER A 55 -56.12 -33.72 -49.46
N SER A 56 -56.15 -35.05 -49.59
CA SER A 56 -55.17 -35.95 -48.98
C SER A 56 -53.90 -36.11 -49.83
N VAL A 57 -52.78 -36.37 -49.16
CA VAL A 57 -51.45 -36.54 -49.76
C VAL A 57 -50.92 -37.95 -49.46
N MET A 58 -50.26 -38.58 -50.43
CA MET A 58 -49.66 -39.91 -50.27
C MET A 58 -48.21 -39.78 -49.80
N ILE A 59 -47.93 -40.29 -48.59
CA ILE A 59 -46.65 -40.18 -47.91
C ILE A 59 -46.20 -41.58 -47.46
N ASN A 60 -44.89 -41.85 -47.49
CA ASN A 60 -44.33 -43.05 -46.87
C ASN A 60 -44.35 -42.89 -45.34
N ARG A 61 -45.27 -43.62 -44.70
CA ARG A 61 -45.48 -43.56 -43.25
C ARG A 61 -44.21 -43.91 -42.46
N ASP A 62 -43.47 -44.92 -42.89
CA ASP A 62 -42.35 -45.46 -42.11
C ASP A 62 -41.15 -44.50 -42.14
N GLU A 63 -40.90 -43.88 -43.29
CA GLU A 63 -39.83 -42.88 -43.46
C GLU A 63 -40.05 -41.61 -42.62
N VAL A 64 -41.29 -41.10 -42.58
CA VAL A 64 -41.63 -39.94 -41.74
C VAL A 64 -41.57 -40.29 -40.25
N LEU A 65 -42.04 -41.47 -39.86
CA LEU A 65 -41.98 -41.91 -38.48
C LEU A 65 -40.54 -42.11 -38.00
N GLU A 66 -39.64 -42.62 -38.85
CA GLU A 66 -38.23 -42.78 -38.53
C GLU A 66 -37.58 -41.42 -38.20
N VAL A 67 -37.76 -40.43 -39.08
CA VAL A 67 -37.19 -39.08 -38.88
C VAL A 67 -37.79 -38.38 -37.65
N LEU A 68 -39.09 -38.53 -37.40
CA LEU A 68 -39.72 -37.94 -36.22
C LEU A 68 -39.29 -38.62 -34.91
N THR A 69 -39.12 -39.95 -34.92
CA THR A 69 -38.65 -40.69 -33.73
C THR A 69 -37.22 -40.30 -33.40
N GLU A 70 -36.34 -40.22 -34.42
CA GLU A 70 -34.97 -39.75 -34.22
C GLU A 70 -34.93 -38.31 -33.66
N ALA A 71 -35.80 -37.42 -34.14
CA ALA A 71 -35.92 -36.07 -33.61
C ALA A 71 -36.37 -36.06 -32.14
N ILE A 72 -37.37 -36.87 -31.78
CA ILE A 72 -37.91 -36.98 -30.41
C ILE A 72 -36.83 -37.50 -29.44
N ASP A 73 -35.99 -38.42 -29.89
CA ASP A 73 -34.94 -39.00 -29.05
C ASP A 73 -33.78 -38.01 -28.82
N ARG A 74 -33.42 -37.21 -29.83
CA ARG A 74 -32.27 -36.28 -29.76
C ARG A 74 -32.57 -34.90 -29.18
N LEU A 75 -33.74 -34.32 -29.47
CA LEU A 75 -34.10 -32.96 -29.05
C LEU A 75 -33.98 -32.72 -27.52
N PRO A 76 -34.38 -33.67 -26.65
CA PRO A 76 -34.24 -33.49 -25.20
C PRO A 76 -32.78 -33.33 -24.76
N ASP A 77 -31.85 -34.06 -25.39
CA ASP A 77 -30.42 -33.97 -25.10
C ASP A 77 -29.88 -32.58 -25.50
N GLU A 78 -30.20 -32.11 -26.70
CA GLU A 78 -29.79 -30.79 -27.20
C GLU A 78 -30.34 -29.66 -26.32
N LEU A 79 -31.61 -29.74 -25.91
CA LEU A 79 -32.22 -28.77 -24.99
C LEU A 79 -31.59 -28.81 -23.60
N ARG A 80 -31.14 -29.98 -23.12
CA ARG A 80 -30.38 -30.07 -21.87
C ARG A 80 -29.00 -29.43 -22.01
N GLN A 81 -28.30 -29.66 -23.11
CA GLN A 81 -27.00 -29.04 -23.40
C GLN A 81 -27.12 -27.52 -23.53
N ALA A 82 -28.12 -27.01 -24.25
CA ALA A 82 -28.36 -25.58 -24.40
C ALA A 82 -28.65 -24.90 -23.05
N ARG A 83 -29.50 -25.50 -22.21
CA ARG A 83 -29.78 -25.00 -20.85
C ARG A 83 -28.55 -25.03 -19.96
N TRP A 84 -27.75 -26.09 -20.05
CA TRP A 84 -26.48 -26.19 -19.32
C TRP A 84 -25.50 -25.09 -19.73
N LEU A 85 -25.35 -24.84 -21.04
CA LEU A 85 -24.49 -23.77 -21.55
C LEU A 85 -24.96 -22.38 -21.12
N LEU A 86 -26.28 -22.14 -21.09
CA LEU A 86 -26.85 -20.89 -20.60
C LEU A 86 -26.52 -20.68 -19.12
N LYS A 87 -26.67 -21.73 -18.31
CA LYS A 87 -26.32 -21.71 -16.89
C LYS A 87 -24.82 -21.46 -16.70
N GLU A 88 -23.97 -22.19 -17.42
CA GLU A 88 -22.50 -22.03 -17.34
C GLU A 88 -22.06 -20.61 -17.72
N ARG A 89 -22.70 -20.02 -18.75
CA ARG A 89 -22.48 -18.62 -19.13
C ARG A 89 -22.85 -17.68 -17.99
N GLU A 90 -24.00 -17.89 -17.34
CA GLU A 90 -24.43 -17.04 -16.23
C GLU A 90 -23.48 -17.15 -15.03
N ASP A 91 -23.06 -18.37 -14.69
CA ASP A 91 -22.11 -18.63 -13.60
C ASP A 91 -20.71 -18.05 -13.93
N PHE A 92 -20.29 -18.11 -15.20
CA PHE A 92 -19.07 -17.45 -15.67
C PHE A 92 -19.16 -15.93 -15.54
N LEU A 93 -20.26 -15.31 -15.97
CA LEU A 93 -20.45 -13.86 -15.87
C LEU A 93 -20.44 -13.39 -14.41
N LYS A 94 -21.10 -14.13 -13.51
CA LYS A 94 -21.07 -13.84 -12.06
C LYS A 94 -19.66 -13.88 -11.50
N ARG A 95 -18.88 -14.91 -11.87
CA ARG A 95 -17.47 -15.03 -11.44
C ARG A 95 -16.61 -13.88 -11.96
N VAL A 96 -16.71 -13.56 -13.25
CA VAL A 96 -15.95 -12.46 -13.87
C VAL A 96 -16.33 -11.12 -13.25
N GLN A 97 -17.61 -10.91 -12.92
CA GLN A 97 -18.04 -9.69 -12.26
C GLN A 97 -17.47 -9.58 -10.85
N ALA A 98 -17.54 -10.66 -10.05
CA ALA A 98 -16.96 -10.70 -8.71
C ALA A 98 -15.44 -10.48 -8.72
N GLU A 99 -14.73 -11.08 -9.67
CA GLU A 99 -13.28 -10.87 -9.86
C GLU A 99 -12.97 -9.42 -10.27
N GLY A 100 -13.80 -8.84 -11.14
CA GLY A 100 -13.68 -7.43 -11.53
C GLY A 100 -13.86 -6.48 -10.34
N ASP A 101 -14.85 -6.74 -9.50
CA ASP A 101 -15.11 -5.97 -8.28
C ASP A 101 -13.94 -6.10 -7.29
N GLU A 102 -13.40 -7.30 -7.09
CA GLU A 102 -12.21 -7.53 -6.24
C GLU A 102 -10.98 -6.76 -6.73
N ILE A 103 -10.74 -6.73 -8.05
CA ILE A 103 -9.64 -5.98 -8.64
C ILE A 103 -9.82 -4.47 -8.42
N LEU A 104 -11.05 -3.95 -8.57
CA LEU A 104 -11.34 -2.54 -8.34
C LEU A 104 -11.16 -2.15 -6.87
N ASP A 105 -11.59 -3.00 -5.94
CA ASP A 105 -11.41 -2.78 -4.50
C ASP A 105 -9.93 -2.77 -4.12
N ALA A 106 -9.16 -3.75 -4.61
CA ALA A 106 -7.72 -3.83 -4.37
C ALA A 106 -6.97 -2.62 -4.96
N ALA A 107 -7.35 -2.17 -6.15
CA ALA A 107 -6.78 -0.99 -6.79
C ALA A 107 -7.07 0.29 -5.99
N SER A 108 -8.32 0.43 -5.51
CA SER A 108 -8.76 1.57 -4.71
C SER A 108 -8.02 1.63 -3.37
N ALA A 109 -7.96 0.51 -2.64
CA ALA A 109 -7.21 0.42 -1.38
C ALA A 109 -5.71 0.76 -1.56
N LYS A 110 -5.11 0.31 -2.65
CA LYS A 110 -3.71 0.64 -2.98
C LYS A 110 -3.53 2.12 -3.30
N ALA A 111 -4.46 2.73 -4.03
CA ALA A 111 -4.43 4.15 -4.33
C ALA A 111 -4.52 5.00 -3.06
N GLU A 112 -5.44 4.67 -2.15
CA GLU A 112 -5.58 5.33 -0.86
C GLU A 112 -4.29 5.22 -0.02
N ALA A 113 -3.70 4.03 0.07
CA ALA A 113 -2.44 3.83 0.78
C ALA A 113 -1.28 4.65 0.21
N MET A 114 -1.21 4.82 -1.12
CA MET A 114 -0.19 5.66 -1.78
C MET A 114 -0.39 7.15 -1.47
N VAL A 115 -1.64 7.63 -1.44
CA VAL A 115 -1.97 9.01 -1.08
C VAL A 115 -1.59 9.27 0.37
N GLN A 116 -2.03 8.42 1.30
CA GLN A 116 -1.69 8.53 2.73
C GLN A 116 -0.17 8.54 2.94
N ARG A 117 0.58 7.64 2.27
CA ARG A 117 2.05 7.62 2.36
C ARG A 117 2.66 8.95 1.91
N THR A 118 2.14 9.52 0.82
CA THR A 118 2.62 10.80 0.29
C THR A 118 2.33 11.95 1.25
N GLU A 119 1.16 11.95 1.88
CA GLU A 119 0.79 12.95 2.90
C GLU A 119 1.68 12.85 4.14
N VAL A 120 1.95 11.63 4.62
CA VAL A 120 2.87 11.40 5.74
C VAL A 120 4.28 11.92 5.40
N VAL A 121 4.78 11.66 4.19
CA VAL A 121 6.09 12.17 3.76
C VAL A 121 6.10 13.71 3.72
N LYS A 122 5.07 14.35 3.14
CA LYS A 122 4.95 15.81 3.11
C LYS A 122 4.90 16.41 4.52
N ALA A 123 4.14 15.81 5.43
CA ALA A 123 4.05 16.25 6.81
C ALA A 123 5.39 16.10 7.55
N ALA A 124 6.11 14.98 7.32
CA ALA A 124 7.43 14.74 7.89
C ALA A 124 8.45 15.76 7.37
N GLU A 125 8.47 16.06 6.06
CA GLU A 125 9.33 17.08 5.47
C GLU A 125 9.03 18.47 6.03
N GLN A 126 7.76 18.85 6.16
CA GLN A 126 7.38 20.13 6.74
C GLN A 126 7.84 20.24 8.20
N ARG A 127 7.67 19.17 8.99
CA ARG A 127 8.15 19.12 10.38
C ARG A 127 9.67 19.21 10.44
N ALA A 128 10.39 18.50 9.57
CA ALA A 128 11.84 18.55 9.50
C ALA A 128 12.34 19.98 9.19
N ARG A 129 11.73 20.66 8.21
CA ARG A 129 12.06 22.06 7.89
C ARG A 129 11.87 22.98 9.09
N ARG A 130 10.73 22.89 9.79
CA ARG A 130 10.48 23.67 11.01
C ARG A 130 11.51 23.42 12.10
N ILE A 131 11.94 22.17 12.29
CA ILE A 131 12.97 21.82 13.28
C ILE A 131 14.31 22.44 12.89
N VAL A 132 14.69 22.38 11.60
CA VAL A 132 15.94 22.97 11.12
C VAL A 132 15.91 24.48 11.27
N GLU A 133 14.84 25.15 10.86
CA GLU A 133 14.66 26.60 11.02
C GLU A 133 14.76 27.01 12.51
N ALA A 134 14.05 26.30 13.39
CA ALA A 134 14.11 26.57 14.82
C ALA A 134 15.53 26.36 15.40
N ALA A 135 16.23 25.31 14.99
CA ALA A 135 17.60 25.04 15.41
C ALA A 135 18.59 26.09 14.89
N GLU A 136 18.41 26.57 13.66
CA GLU A 136 19.23 27.65 13.08
C GLU A 136 19.01 28.98 13.82
N ASP A 137 17.77 29.31 14.14
CA ASP A 137 17.42 30.51 14.90
C ASP A 137 17.96 30.44 16.33
N GLU A 138 17.82 29.29 17.00
CA GLU A 138 18.38 29.05 18.34
C GLU A 138 19.91 29.12 18.31
N ALA A 139 20.56 28.51 17.33
CA ALA A 139 22.01 28.56 17.18
C ALA A 139 22.51 29.99 16.88
N ARG A 140 21.73 30.80 16.17
CA ARG A 140 22.05 32.22 15.93
C ARG A 140 21.93 33.02 17.22
N ARG A 141 20.85 32.82 17.96
CA ARG A 141 20.62 33.46 19.26
C ARG A 141 21.73 33.12 20.26
N LEU A 142 22.08 31.83 20.39
CA LEU A 142 23.12 31.38 21.31
C LEU A 142 24.49 31.98 20.97
N ARG A 143 24.80 32.15 19.67
CA ARG A 143 26.05 32.82 19.26
C ARG A 143 26.10 34.27 19.74
N MET A 144 25.02 35.03 19.52
CA MET A 144 24.93 36.43 19.99
C MET A 144 25.04 36.51 21.51
N GLU A 145 24.33 35.64 22.24
CA GLU A 145 24.41 35.59 23.71
C GLU A 145 25.84 35.25 24.21
N CYS A 146 26.55 34.35 23.51
CA CYS A 146 27.94 34.03 23.81
C CYS A 146 28.90 35.18 23.50
N GLU A 147 28.70 35.90 22.39
CA GLU A 147 29.49 37.08 22.03
C GLU A 147 29.32 38.17 23.10
N ASP A 148 28.08 38.50 23.46
CA ASP A 148 27.76 39.46 24.52
C ASP A 148 28.38 39.07 25.87
N PHE A 149 28.34 37.77 26.20
CA PHE A 149 28.97 37.26 27.42
C PHE A 149 30.50 37.41 27.38
N CYS A 150 31.13 37.07 26.26
CA CYS A 150 32.58 37.23 26.09
C CYS A 150 32.99 38.70 26.26
N ASP A 151 32.27 39.62 25.62
CA ASP A 151 32.52 41.05 25.70
C ASP A 151 32.39 41.58 27.12
N GLN A 152 31.33 41.17 27.84
CA GLN A 152 31.14 41.55 29.25
C GLN A 152 32.31 41.07 30.12
N ARG A 153 32.78 39.84 29.91
CA ARG A 153 33.91 39.29 30.68
C ARG A 153 35.24 39.96 30.35
N LEU A 154 35.48 40.27 29.07
CA LEU A 154 36.67 41.00 28.65
C LEU A 154 36.68 42.42 29.23
N ALA A 155 35.56 43.13 29.20
CA ALA A 155 35.42 44.44 29.82
C ALA A 155 35.68 44.38 31.34
N GLN A 156 35.18 43.35 32.02
CA GLN A 156 35.47 43.14 33.44
C GLN A 156 36.97 42.92 33.69
N PHE A 157 37.65 42.11 32.86
CA PHE A 157 39.09 41.90 32.98
C PHE A 157 39.88 43.18 32.73
N GLU A 158 39.48 43.98 31.75
CA GLU A 158 40.11 45.28 31.47
C GLU A 158 40.07 46.20 32.70
N ILE A 159 38.92 46.29 33.39
CA ILE A 159 38.77 47.10 34.60
C ILE A 159 39.75 46.63 35.69
N VAL A 160 39.84 45.32 35.91
CA VAL A 160 40.72 44.73 36.92
C VAL A 160 42.18 45.00 36.57
N LEU A 161 42.59 44.75 35.33
CA LEU A 161 43.97 44.99 34.87
C LEU A 161 44.35 46.46 34.99
N ASN A 162 43.48 47.40 34.60
CA ASN A 162 43.71 48.84 34.76
C ASN A 162 43.82 49.26 36.23
N ARG A 163 43.08 48.63 37.15
CA ARG A 163 43.27 48.84 38.59
C ARG A 163 44.62 48.32 39.06
N THR A 164 45.01 47.12 38.63
CA THR A 164 46.31 46.51 38.97
C THR A 164 47.49 47.33 38.44
N LEU A 165 47.42 47.80 37.19
CA LEU A 165 48.44 48.69 36.61
C LEU A 165 48.58 49.99 37.41
N ARG A 166 47.47 50.61 37.81
CA ARG A 166 47.50 51.80 38.69
C ARG A 166 48.17 51.51 40.03
N MET A 167 47.90 50.36 40.65
CA MET A 167 48.56 49.95 41.89
C MET A 167 50.07 49.75 41.70
N VAL A 168 50.50 49.13 40.60
CA VAL A 168 51.92 48.97 40.26
C VAL A 168 52.60 50.32 40.04
N HIS A 169 51.98 51.24 39.30
CA HIS A 169 52.52 52.58 39.08
C HIS A 169 52.69 53.33 40.40
N ALA A 170 51.66 53.34 41.26
CA ALA A 170 51.75 53.94 42.58
C ALA A 170 52.84 53.29 43.45
N GLY A 171 53.02 51.96 43.37
CA GLY A 171 54.10 51.26 44.04
C GLY A 171 55.49 51.66 43.54
N ARG A 172 55.64 51.84 42.22
CA ARG A 172 56.89 52.32 41.60
C ARG A 172 57.20 53.77 41.98
N ASP A 173 56.21 54.65 41.93
CA ASP A 173 56.37 56.07 42.27
C ASP A 173 56.85 56.25 43.72
N LYS A 174 56.33 55.44 44.66
CA LYS A 174 56.82 55.40 46.06
C LYS A 174 58.30 54.99 46.16
N LEU A 175 58.74 54.03 45.35
CA LEU A 175 60.13 53.58 45.34
C LEU A 175 61.07 54.57 44.63
N SER A 176 60.63 55.19 43.53
CA SER A 176 61.41 56.22 42.82
C SER A 176 61.42 57.57 43.54
N GLY A 177 60.40 57.84 44.35
CA GLY A 177 60.22 59.05 45.12
C GLY A 177 60.93 59.05 46.47
N THR A 178 62.01 58.27 46.65
CA THR A 178 62.89 58.40 47.82
C THR A 178 64.05 59.36 47.53
N PRO A 179 63.93 60.68 47.75
CA PRO A 179 64.95 61.41 48.48
C PRO A 179 64.75 61.15 49.99
N MET A 180 65.85 60.98 50.72
CA MET A 180 65.84 60.85 52.18
C MET A 180 64.90 61.90 52.82
N THR A 181 63.88 61.45 53.55
CA THR A 181 63.31 62.18 54.70
C THR A 181 62.73 61.16 55.69
N ALA A 182 62.92 61.47 56.97
CA ALA A 182 62.87 60.63 58.18
C ALA A 182 61.48 60.03 58.51
N PRO A 183 61.40 59.06 59.47
CA PRO A 183 60.28 58.14 59.62
C PRO A 183 59.13 58.78 60.39
N GLY A 184 57.92 58.61 59.89
CA GLY A 184 56.69 58.99 60.56
C GLY A 184 55.49 58.52 59.75
N ASP A 185 54.77 57.56 60.34
CA ASP A 185 53.43 57.08 59.99
C ASP A 185 53.32 56.15 58.75
N GLU A 186 53.25 54.85 59.05
CA GLU A 186 52.88 53.80 58.12
C GLU A 186 51.38 53.89 57.77
N PRO A 187 51.00 53.96 56.47
CA PRO A 187 49.63 53.67 56.09
C PRO A 187 49.45 52.15 55.98
N GLU A 188 48.61 51.62 56.87
CA GLU A 188 48.05 50.27 56.85
C GLU A 188 47.49 49.94 55.45
N VAL A 189 48.21 49.11 54.70
CA VAL A 189 47.69 48.53 53.45
C VAL A 189 46.83 47.34 53.85
N THR A 190 45.56 47.60 54.16
CA THR A 190 44.54 46.55 54.21
C THR A 190 44.36 46.03 52.79
N GLY A 191 45.12 44.99 52.45
CA GLY A 191 45.02 44.27 51.19
C GLY A 191 43.72 43.48 51.13
N ASP A 192 42.61 44.16 50.85
CA ASP A 192 41.36 43.50 50.52
C ASP A 192 41.43 43.11 49.04
N VAL A 193 41.93 41.89 48.76
CA VAL A 193 41.81 41.27 47.45
C VAL A 193 40.34 40.88 47.30
N PRO A 194 39.57 41.45 46.36
CA PRO A 194 38.21 40.98 46.13
C PRO A 194 38.33 39.58 45.55
N THR A 195 38.12 38.57 46.40
CA THR A 195 37.94 37.20 45.94
C THR A 195 36.59 37.16 45.24
N VAL A 196 36.60 37.29 43.92
CA VAL A 196 35.40 37.04 43.12
C VAL A 196 35.08 35.56 43.31
N ARG A 197 34.10 35.26 44.17
CA ARG A 197 33.57 33.91 44.31
C ARG A 197 33.02 33.48 42.94
N PRO A 198 33.30 32.24 42.49
CA PRO A 198 32.78 31.73 41.22
C PRO A 198 31.25 31.61 41.17
N ASP A 199 30.55 31.88 42.29
CA ASP A 199 29.11 31.62 42.42
C ASP A 199 28.22 32.84 42.14
N SER A 200 28.74 33.94 41.61
CA SER A 200 27.86 34.97 41.01
C SER A 200 27.43 34.57 39.60
N VAL A 201 26.86 33.37 39.49
CA VAL A 201 26.00 32.96 38.38
C VAL A 201 24.61 33.49 38.78
N PRO A 202 24.03 34.50 38.11
CA PRO A 202 22.60 34.70 38.26
C PRO A 202 21.95 33.37 37.86
N ALA A 203 21.13 32.81 38.75
CA ALA A 203 20.27 31.68 38.46
C ALA A 203 19.18 32.11 37.44
N GLY A 204 19.60 32.62 36.28
CA GLY A 204 18.80 32.69 35.08
C GLY A 204 18.81 31.28 34.53
N GLY A 205 17.78 30.52 34.91
CA GLY A 205 17.67 29.10 34.64
C GLY A 205 18.02 28.77 33.20
N PHE A 206 18.76 27.68 33.03
CA PHE A 206 18.60 26.81 31.89
C PHE A 206 17.11 26.50 31.78
N GLY A 207 16.40 27.34 31.02
CA GLY A 207 14.99 27.17 30.73
C GLY A 207 14.88 25.83 30.05
N ARG A 208 14.34 24.84 30.77
CA ARG A 208 13.70 23.68 30.14
C ARG A 208 12.84 24.25 29.02
N PRO A 209 12.88 23.70 27.79
CA PRO A 209 11.99 24.19 26.75
C PRO A 209 10.57 24.10 27.29
N ALA A 210 9.90 25.25 27.39
CA ALA A 210 8.46 25.28 27.51
C ALA A 210 7.94 24.66 26.21
N VAL A 211 7.65 23.37 26.26
CA VAL A 211 6.82 22.71 25.26
C VAL A 211 5.50 23.46 25.30
N GLY A 212 5.31 24.36 24.33
CA GLY A 212 4.08 25.09 24.15
C GLY A 212 2.96 24.08 23.93
N ALA A 213 2.11 23.95 24.95
CA ALA A 213 0.79 23.40 24.83
C ALA A 213 -0.01 24.33 23.90
N GLY A 214 0.07 24.07 22.61
CA GLY A 214 -0.83 24.61 21.59
C GLY A 214 -2.04 23.71 21.47
N ASP A 215 -3.10 24.10 22.17
CA ASP A 215 -4.52 23.91 21.85
C ASP A 215 -4.95 22.52 21.31
N ALA A 216 -5.23 21.61 22.25
CA ALA A 216 -6.08 20.45 22.03
C ALA A 216 -7.55 20.86 22.27
N GLY A 217 -8.14 21.57 21.30
CA GLY A 217 -9.58 21.62 21.10
C GLY A 217 -10.04 20.32 20.45
N GLY A 218 -10.96 19.62 21.10
CA GLY A 218 -11.25 18.20 20.86
C GLY A 218 -11.96 17.83 19.56
N GLU A 219 -11.80 16.56 19.18
CA GLU A 219 -12.90 15.62 18.97
C GLU A 219 -12.33 14.20 19.14
N ALA A 220 -12.93 13.41 20.02
CA ALA A 220 -12.46 12.06 20.33
C ALA A 220 -12.85 11.08 19.22
N PRO A 221 -11.91 10.30 18.63
CA PRO A 221 -12.29 9.11 17.90
C PRO A 221 -12.51 7.96 18.90
N GLY A 222 -13.68 7.33 18.79
CA GLY A 222 -14.15 6.27 19.66
C GLY A 222 -13.20 5.08 19.76
N ASP A 223 -13.29 4.45 20.93
CA ASP A 223 -12.69 3.20 21.34
C ASP A 223 -12.82 2.13 20.24
N ALA A 224 -11.69 1.78 19.60
CA ALA A 224 -11.62 0.64 18.69
C ALA A 224 -11.24 -0.61 19.49
N PRO A 225 -12.01 -1.72 19.39
CA PRO A 225 -11.80 -2.89 20.23
C PRO A 225 -10.50 -3.64 19.88
N SER A 226 -9.81 -4.09 20.94
CA SER A 226 -8.67 -5.00 20.84
C SER A 226 -9.07 -6.36 20.25
N PRO A 227 -8.22 -7.03 19.45
CA PRO A 227 -8.50 -8.37 18.95
C PRO A 227 -8.21 -9.41 20.04
N SER A 228 -9.25 -9.87 20.73
CA SER A 228 -9.16 -10.99 21.66
C SER A 228 -9.67 -12.28 21.02
N ALA A 229 -8.88 -13.33 21.19
CA ALA A 229 -8.94 -14.64 20.55
C ALA A 229 -10.33 -15.31 20.65
N ALA A 230 -10.85 -15.76 19.49
CA ALA A 230 -11.91 -16.75 19.42
C ALA A 230 -11.28 -18.13 19.22
N GLY A 231 -11.24 -18.93 20.31
CA GLY A 231 -11.14 -20.38 20.22
C GLY A 231 -12.50 -21.00 19.88
N PRO A 232 -12.54 -22.25 19.40
CA PRO A 232 -13.77 -22.89 18.96
C PRO A 232 -14.60 -23.34 20.17
N ALA A 233 -15.88 -22.99 20.19
CA ALA A 233 -16.85 -23.54 21.12
C ALA A 233 -17.78 -24.48 20.35
N ASP A 234 -17.69 -25.76 20.70
CA ASP A 234 -18.71 -26.77 20.49
C ASP A 234 -20.06 -26.27 20.99
N ASP A 235 -21.12 -26.48 20.21
CA ASP A 235 -22.46 -26.59 20.78
C ASP A 235 -23.13 -27.84 20.20
N HIS A 236 -23.38 -28.76 21.13
CA HIS A 236 -24.09 -30.01 20.92
C HIS A 236 -25.56 -29.80 21.25
N ALA A 237 -26.40 -30.47 20.47
CA ALA A 237 -27.80 -30.83 20.71
C ALA A 237 -28.88 -29.80 20.33
N ASP A 238 -29.64 -30.14 19.28
CA ASP A 238 -30.98 -30.65 19.59
C ASP A 238 -31.37 -31.77 18.61
N GLU A 239 -31.98 -32.79 19.19
CA GLU A 239 -32.46 -34.01 18.59
C GLU A 239 -33.91 -33.80 18.12
N ALA A 240 -34.26 -34.28 16.92
CA ALA A 240 -35.64 -34.65 16.61
C ALA A 240 -35.67 -35.76 15.54
N GLU A 241 -35.91 -36.97 16.03
CA GLU A 241 -36.65 -38.10 15.43
C GLU A 241 -36.39 -38.43 13.95
N THR A 242 -35.61 -39.47 13.62
CA THR A 242 -36.06 -40.87 13.47
C THR A 242 -37.55 -41.07 13.17
N ALA A 243 -37.88 -41.42 11.92
CA ALA A 243 -38.36 -42.76 11.56
C ALA A 243 -38.89 -42.81 10.11
N PHE A 244 -38.70 -43.98 9.50
CA PHE A 244 -39.67 -44.62 8.58
C PHE A 244 -39.65 -44.23 7.09
N PHE A 245 -38.89 -44.95 6.28
CA PHE A 245 -39.49 -45.94 5.36
C PHE A 245 -38.42 -46.92 4.84
N ASP A 246 -38.51 -48.13 5.36
CA ASP A 246 -38.02 -49.37 4.79
C ASP A 246 -38.95 -49.77 3.64
N GLN A 247 -38.41 -50.18 2.48
CA GLN A 247 -38.75 -51.45 1.81
C GLN A 247 -38.16 -51.52 0.40
N ASP A 248 -37.13 -52.36 0.27
CA ASP A 248 -37.11 -53.41 -0.75
C ASP A 248 -38.45 -54.18 -0.71
N GLU A 249 -39.10 -54.42 -1.85
CA GLU A 249 -39.35 -55.76 -2.42
C GLU A 249 -40.29 -55.72 -3.65
N VAL A 250 -39.93 -56.58 -4.63
CA VAL A 250 -40.64 -57.08 -5.84
C VAL A 250 -40.51 -56.27 -7.14
#